data_AF-A0A4R8RNF3-F1
#
_entry.id   AF-A0A4R8RNF3-F1
#
_cell.length_a   1.000
_cell.length_b   1.000
_cell.length_c   1.000
_cell.angle_alpha   90.00
_cell.angle_beta   90.00
_cell.angle_gamma   90.00
#
_symmetry.space_group_name_H-M   'P 1'
#
loop_
_entity.id
_entity.type
_entity.pdbx_description
1 polymer ?
#
loop_
_entity_poly.entity_id
_entity_poly.type
_entity_poly.pdbx_seq_one_letter_code
_entity_poly.pdbx_strand_id
1 'polypeptide(L)'
;MAAPSSSPISSQEQNSNFALQTYLMLHSQHQELRQHLDQIRPVPTTCTTSLASSPSVSPTRSTCSPFGQYPSAGGRRHHSRRSSLTGPKARRSSSLAPIADETTIWAVAEEERRLFDVNEGMKRALMELLNCEQVRSDSSFRMWVQCRLMDTEKELRSERRRKSAPC
;
A
#
# COMPACT_ATOMS: atom_id res chain seq x y z
N MET A 1 17.46 -50.96 -14.01
CA MET A 1 17.11 -49.54 -14.23
C MET A 1 15.87 -49.26 -13.40
N ALA A 2 16.00 -48.50 -12.30
CA ALA A 2 14.86 -48.14 -11.46
C ALA A 2 14.15 -46.93 -12.06
N ALA A 3 12.85 -47.04 -12.30
CA ALA A 3 12.01 -45.93 -12.73
C ALA A 3 11.85 -44.90 -11.59
N PRO A 4 11.81 -43.59 -11.87
CA PRO A 4 11.52 -42.61 -10.84
C PRO A 4 10.06 -42.78 -10.38
N SER A 5 9.89 -43.11 -9.10
CA SER A 5 8.60 -43.16 -8.43
C SER A 5 8.07 -41.74 -8.23
N SER A 6 7.33 -41.23 -9.21
CA SER A 6 6.54 -40.01 -9.05
C SER A 6 5.43 -40.28 -8.03
N SER A 7 5.63 -39.82 -6.80
CA SER A 7 4.58 -39.85 -5.77
C SER A 7 3.36 -39.09 -6.27
N PRO A 8 2.13 -39.60 -6.06
CA PRO A 8 0.92 -38.87 -6.45
C PRO A 8 0.86 -37.56 -5.66
N ILE A 9 0.88 -36.43 -6.36
CA ILE A 9 0.66 -35.10 -5.78
C ILE A 9 -0.69 -35.16 -5.05
N SER A 10 -0.68 -34.85 -3.75
CA SER A 10 -1.89 -34.82 -2.94
C SER A 10 -2.86 -33.76 -3.49
N SER A 11 -4.17 -34.02 -3.51
CA SER A 11 -5.18 -33.06 -3.97
C SER A 11 -5.06 -31.69 -3.28
N GLN A 12 -4.56 -31.67 -2.05
CA GLN A 12 -4.33 -30.44 -1.29
C GLN A 12 -3.14 -29.62 -1.79
N GLU A 13 -2.09 -30.30 -2.27
CA GLU A 13 -0.94 -29.67 -2.91
C GLU A 13 -1.35 -29.07 -4.27
N GLN A 14 -2.19 -29.77 -5.04
CA GLN A 14 -2.75 -29.23 -6.28
C GLN A 14 -3.56 -27.94 -6.03
N ASN A 15 -4.39 -27.92 -4.99
CA ASN A 15 -5.17 -26.73 -4.64
C ASN A 15 -4.27 -25.55 -4.24
N SER A 16 -3.20 -25.82 -3.48
CA SER A 16 -2.24 -24.79 -3.09
C SER A 16 -1.47 -24.23 -4.30
N ASN A 17 -1.06 -25.09 -5.23
CA ASN A 17 -0.39 -24.68 -6.45
C ASN A 17 -1.31 -23.85 -7.34
N PHE A 18 -2.58 -24.25 -7.46
CA PHE A 18 -3.58 -23.50 -8.21
C PHE A 18 -3.84 -22.12 -7.59
N ALA A 19 -4.01 -22.05 -6.27
CA ALA A 19 -4.21 -20.79 -5.56
C ALA A 19 -2.99 -19.86 -5.68
N LEU A 20 -1.76 -20.41 -5.60
CA LEU A 20 -0.53 -19.65 -5.78
C LEU A 20 -0.40 -19.13 -7.22
N GLN A 21 -0.67 -19.97 -8.21
CA GLN A 21 -0.63 -19.58 -9.61
C GLN A 21 -1.65 -18.48 -9.91
N THR A 22 -2.86 -18.61 -9.36
CA THR A 22 -3.91 -17.59 -9.47
C THR A 22 -3.45 -16.27 -8.83
N TYR A 23 -2.85 -16.32 -7.64
CA TYR A 23 -2.28 -15.13 -7.00
C TYR A 23 -1.20 -14.48 -7.86
N LEU A 24 -0.25 -15.24 -8.42
CA LEU A 24 0.83 -14.69 -9.25
C LEU A 24 0.30 -14.03 -10.52
N MET A 25 -0.70 -14.63 -11.16
CA MET A 25 -1.37 -14.06 -12.34
C MET A 25 -2.05 -12.74 -12.01
N LEU A 26 -2.85 -12.71 -10.93
CA LEU A 26 -3.52 -11.50 -10.47
C LEU A 26 -2.53 -10.42 -10.04
N HIS A 27 -1.41 -10.81 -9.42
CA HIS A 27 -0.36 -9.88 -9.03
C HIS A 27 0.30 -9.22 -10.24
N SER A 28 0.54 -9.98 -11.33
CA SER A 28 1.04 -9.42 -12.58
C SER A 28 0.05 -8.41 -13.16
N GLN A 29 -1.23 -8.76 -13.21
CA GLN A 29 -2.28 -7.87 -13.70
C GLN A 29 -2.38 -6.60 -12.83
N HIS A 30 -2.28 -6.74 -11.52
CA HIS A 30 -2.26 -5.62 -10.57
C HIS A 30 -1.10 -4.65 -10.85
N GLN A 31 0.09 -5.17 -11.13
CA GLN A 31 1.25 -4.33 -11.46
C GLN A 31 1.04 -3.56 -12.76
N GLU A 32 0.47 -4.20 -13.78
CA GLU A 32 0.14 -3.54 -15.05
C GLU A 32 -0.89 -2.43 -14.87
N LEU A 33 -2.00 -2.71 -14.18
CA LEU A 33 -3.04 -1.72 -13.88
C LEU A 33 -2.49 -0.53 -13.09
N ARG A 34 -1.56 -0.76 -12.15
CA ARG A 34 -0.88 0.31 -11.42
C ARG A 34 -0.02 1.18 -12.32
N GLN A 35 0.81 0.55 -13.15
CA GLN A 35 1.66 1.28 -14.10
C GLN A 35 0.82 2.10 -15.07
N HIS A 36 -0.33 1.58 -15.49
CA HIS A 36 -1.23 2.29 -16.38
C HIS A 36 -1.92 3.47 -15.67
N LEU A 37 -2.38 3.29 -14.44
CA LEU A 37 -2.94 4.38 -13.62
C LEU A 37 -1.93 5.50 -13.37
N ASP A 38 -0.66 5.17 -13.16
CA ASP A 38 0.40 6.16 -12.98
C ASP A 38 0.70 6.94 -14.27
N GLN A 39 0.43 6.36 -15.45
CA GLN A 39 0.57 7.03 -16.75
C GLN A 39 -0.64 7.91 -17.10
N ILE A 40 -1.86 7.46 -16.79
CA ILE A 40 -3.09 8.20 -17.13
C ILE A 40 -3.37 9.29 -16.09
N ARG A 41 -2.98 9.11 -14.82
CA ARG A 41 -3.20 10.13 -13.79
C ARG A 41 -2.37 11.37 -14.16
N PRO A 42 -3.01 12.51 -14.44
CA PRO A 42 -2.27 13.74 -14.74
C PRO A 42 -1.55 14.20 -13.47
N VAL A 43 -0.26 13.87 -13.37
CA VAL A 43 0.63 14.52 -12.42
C VAL A 43 0.77 15.97 -12.89
N PRO A 44 0.53 17.00 -12.06
CA PRO A 44 0.93 18.34 -12.45
C PRO A 44 2.44 18.33 -12.63
N THR A 45 2.89 18.44 -13.89
CA THR A 45 4.29 18.62 -14.25
C THR A 45 4.77 19.93 -13.64
N THR A 46 5.26 19.90 -12.40
CA THR A 46 6.07 20.98 -11.85
C THR A 46 7.39 20.97 -12.63
N CYS A 47 7.53 21.94 -13.54
CA CYS A 47 8.74 22.14 -14.30
C CYS A 47 9.97 22.25 -13.38
N THR A 48 11.03 21.59 -13.81
CA THR A 48 12.43 21.65 -13.40
C THR A 48 12.90 23.05 -13.00
N THR A 49 13.39 23.19 -11.77
CA THR A 49 14.59 24.01 -11.51
C THR A 49 15.54 23.21 -10.62
N SER A 50 16.67 22.86 -11.21
CA SER A 50 17.81 22.22 -10.56
C SER A 50 18.41 23.19 -9.54
N LEU A 51 18.42 22.82 -8.26
CA LEU A 51 19.44 23.28 -7.32
C LEU A 51 19.81 22.12 -6.40
N ALA A 52 21.03 21.63 -6.60
CA ALA A 52 21.71 20.68 -5.74
C ALA A 52 21.77 21.19 -4.30
N SER A 53 21.57 20.29 -3.31
CA SER A 53 22.30 20.31 -2.02
C SER A 53 21.96 19.06 -1.16
N SER A 54 22.95 18.17 -1.10
CA SER A 54 23.44 17.42 0.08
C SER A 54 22.58 16.36 0.79
N PRO A 55 23.07 15.10 0.91
CA PRO A 55 22.62 14.13 1.90
C PRO A 55 23.34 14.39 3.24
N SER A 56 22.60 14.75 4.30
CA SER A 56 23.15 14.73 5.65
C SER A 56 22.83 13.41 6.33
N VAL A 57 23.91 12.70 6.65
CA VAL A 57 24.02 11.51 7.49
C VAL A 57 23.40 11.69 8.89
N SER A 58 22.89 10.56 9.39
CA SER A 58 22.42 10.15 10.75
C SER A 58 23.30 10.64 11.93
N PRO A 59 23.03 10.39 13.25
CA PRO A 59 22.18 9.34 13.85
C PRO A 59 21.49 9.66 15.21
N THR A 60 20.61 8.79 15.71
CA THR A 60 20.74 8.34 17.12
C THR A 60 20.11 6.95 17.33
N ARG A 61 20.95 6.03 17.82
CA ARG A 61 20.59 4.71 18.35
C ARG A 61 19.65 4.88 19.54
N SER A 62 18.69 3.96 19.72
CA SER A 62 18.26 3.57 21.06
C SER A 62 17.77 2.12 21.05
N THR A 63 18.46 1.34 21.86
CA THR A 63 18.34 -0.10 22.06
C THR A 63 17.24 -0.40 23.10
N CYS A 64 16.67 -1.60 23.04
CA CYS A 64 15.65 -2.18 23.93
C CYS A 64 15.81 -1.90 25.44
N SER A 65 14.70 -1.71 26.17
CA SER A 65 14.13 -2.76 27.06
C SER A 65 12.83 -2.30 27.78
N PRO A 66 12.00 -3.25 28.27
CA PRO A 66 10.70 -3.04 28.90
C PRO A 66 10.79 -2.93 30.44
N PHE A 67 9.63 -2.65 31.07
CA PHE A 67 9.31 -2.56 32.50
C PHE A 67 9.21 -1.16 33.12
N GLY A 68 7.95 -0.76 33.37
CA GLY A 68 7.51 -0.36 34.71
C GLY A 68 7.51 1.13 35.05
N GLN A 69 6.41 1.52 35.72
CA GLN A 69 6.27 2.64 36.66
C GLN A 69 5.66 3.96 36.11
N TYR A 70 4.34 4.10 36.27
CA TYR A 70 3.68 5.33 36.76
C TYR A 70 3.80 5.36 38.32
N PRO A 71 3.47 6.44 39.09
CA PRO A 71 2.85 7.74 38.75
C PRO A 71 3.43 9.00 39.48
N SER A 72 3.12 10.21 38.99
CA SER A 72 2.82 11.44 39.78
C SER A 72 2.69 12.64 38.84
N ALA A 73 1.54 13.30 38.72
CA ALA A 73 0.97 14.30 39.64
C ALA A 73 1.72 15.65 39.63
N GLY A 74 1.04 16.68 39.10
CA GLY A 74 1.29 18.10 39.42
C GLY A 74 2.03 18.91 38.36
N GLY A 75 1.33 19.83 37.68
CA GLY A 75 1.99 20.75 36.76
C GLY A 75 1.06 21.76 36.09
N ARG A 76 0.89 22.89 36.75
CA ARG A 76 -0.03 24.01 36.46
C ARG A 76 0.15 24.64 35.06
N ARG A 77 -1.00 24.99 34.48
CA ARG A 77 -1.34 26.16 33.65
C ARG A 77 -0.20 27.14 33.32
N HIS A 78 0.02 27.40 32.04
CA HIS A 78 0.41 28.72 31.55
C HIS A 78 -0.34 29.08 30.26
N HIS A 79 -1.24 30.06 30.37
CA HIS A 79 -1.64 30.90 29.25
C HIS A 79 -0.46 31.80 28.88
N SER A 80 -0.11 31.85 27.61
CA SER A 80 0.62 33.00 27.06
C SER A 80 -0.02 33.40 25.72
N ARG A 81 -0.59 34.60 25.72
CA ARG A 81 -1.09 35.33 24.55
C ARG A 81 0.05 36.17 23.97
N ARG A 82 -0.13 36.58 22.69
CA ARG A 82 0.67 37.54 21.89
C ARG A 82 1.99 36.95 21.37
N SER A 83 2.39 37.13 20.11
CA SER A 83 2.33 38.34 19.30
C SER A 83 2.27 38.04 17.80
N SER A 84 1.48 38.85 17.11
CA SER A 84 1.46 39.10 15.67
C SER A 84 2.83 39.43 15.07
N LEU A 85 3.21 38.71 14.01
CA LEU A 85 4.08 39.24 12.96
C LEU A 85 3.52 38.83 11.59
N THR A 86 3.26 39.85 10.80
CA THR A 86 2.79 39.87 9.43
C THR A 86 3.81 39.19 8.51
N GLY A 87 3.53 37.96 8.08
CA GLY A 87 4.24 37.28 6.99
C GLY A 87 3.57 37.58 5.63
N PRO A 88 4.33 37.61 4.51
CA PRO A 88 3.85 38.15 3.26
C PRO A 88 2.64 37.39 2.72
N LYS A 89 1.60 38.13 2.29
CA LYS A 89 0.56 37.62 1.38
C LYS A 89 1.25 37.20 0.08
N ALA A 90 1.73 35.96 0.04
CA ALA A 90 2.05 35.29 -1.20
C ALA A 90 0.75 35.27 -2.01
N ARG A 91 0.75 36.04 -3.09
CA ARG A 91 -0.32 36.09 -4.07
C ARG A 91 -0.74 34.67 -4.36
N ARG A 92 -2.04 34.40 -4.19
CA ARG A 92 -2.72 33.25 -4.76
C ARG A 92 -2.46 33.31 -6.27
N SER A 93 -1.38 32.69 -6.71
CA SER A 93 -1.23 32.29 -8.09
C SER A 93 -2.27 31.21 -8.27
N SER A 94 -3.45 31.60 -8.74
CA SER A 94 -4.45 30.69 -9.28
C SER A 94 -3.84 30.08 -10.53
N SER A 95 -2.89 29.17 -10.33
CA SER A 95 -2.54 28.17 -11.31
C SER A 95 -3.78 27.32 -11.40
N LEU A 96 -4.65 27.64 -12.36
CA LEU A 96 -5.70 26.75 -12.79
C LEU A 96 -4.97 25.46 -13.18
N ALA A 97 -5.04 24.46 -12.29
CA ALA A 97 -4.63 23.12 -12.65
C ALA A 97 -5.39 22.78 -13.95
N PRO A 98 -4.74 22.22 -14.98
CA PRO A 98 -5.44 21.74 -16.15
C PRO A 98 -6.61 20.88 -15.66
N ILE A 99 -7.83 21.29 -15.98
CA ILE A 99 -9.02 20.51 -15.69
C ILE A 99 -8.79 19.21 -16.46
N ALA A 100 -8.58 18.10 -15.75
CA ALA A 100 -8.47 16.82 -16.40
C ALA A 100 -9.74 16.62 -17.23
N ASP A 101 -9.59 16.33 -18.53
CA ASP A 101 -10.73 16.11 -19.42
C ASP A 101 -11.64 15.04 -18.80
N GLU A 102 -12.97 15.22 -18.90
CA GLU A 102 -13.95 14.29 -18.30
C GLU A 102 -13.72 12.84 -18.75
N THR A 103 -13.22 12.67 -19.97
CA THR A 103 -12.82 11.39 -20.55
C THR A 103 -11.66 10.74 -19.79
N THR A 104 -10.64 11.50 -19.39
CA THR A 104 -9.53 11.03 -18.56
C THR A 104 -10.01 10.67 -17.16
N ILE A 105 -10.91 11.47 -16.57
CA ILE A 105 -11.49 11.18 -15.24
C ILE A 105 -12.22 9.83 -15.27
N TRP A 106 -13.05 9.60 -16.30
CA TRP A 106 -13.76 8.34 -16.47
C TRP A 106 -12.80 7.15 -16.66
N ALA A 107 -11.79 7.30 -17.52
CA ALA A 107 -10.79 6.25 -17.76
C ALA A 107 -10.03 5.86 -16.48
N VAL A 108 -9.63 6.85 -15.67
CA VAL A 108 -9.01 6.59 -14.36
C VAL A 108 -9.97 5.87 -13.42
N ALA A 109 -11.24 6.28 -13.36
CA ALA A 109 -12.23 5.64 -12.49
C ALA A 109 -12.52 4.18 -12.89
N GLU A 110 -12.57 3.88 -14.20
CA GLU A 110 -12.73 2.51 -14.70
C GLU A 110 -11.53 1.64 -14.34
N GLU A 111 -10.32 2.15 -14.53
CA GLU A 111 -9.10 1.40 -14.26
C GLU A 111 -8.90 1.19 -12.75
N GLU A 112 -9.25 2.18 -11.91
CA GLU A 112 -9.29 2.00 -10.45
C GLU A 112 -10.32 0.94 -10.03
N ARG A 113 -11.46 0.86 -10.71
CA ARG A 113 -12.45 -0.21 -10.45
C ARG A 113 -11.89 -1.58 -10.81
N ARG A 114 -11.20 -1.73 -11.93
CA ARG A 114 -10.53 -2.98 -12.30
C ARG A 114 -9.45 -3.35 -11.28
N LEU A 115 -8.68 -2.37 -10.80
CA LEU A 115 -7.68 -2.57 -9.75
C LEU A 115 -8.31 -3.10 -8.45
N PHE A 116 -9.48 -2.57 -8.07
CA PHE A 116 -10.24 -3.06 -6.91
C PHE A 116 -10.63 -4.54 -7.06
N ASP A 117 -11.19 -4.91 -8.21
CA ASP A 117 -11.64 -6.27 -8.49
C ASP A 117 -10.48 -7.27 -8.47
N VAL A 118 -9.33 -6.89 -9.04
CA VAL A 118 -8.09 -7.69 -9.00
C VAL A 118 -7.58 -7.85 -7.56
N ASN A 119 -7.57 -6.77 -6.77
CA ASN A 119 -7.18 -6.83 -5.36
C ASN A 119 -8.09 -7.74 -4.52
N GLU A 120 -9.40 -7.72 -4.75
CA GLU A 120 -10.34 -8.66 -4.14
C GLU A 120 -10.05 -10.11 -4.57
N GLY A 121 -9.69 -10.32 -5.84
CA GLY A 121 -9.19 -11.61 -6.34
C GLY A 121 -7.94 -12.09 -5.61
N MET A 122 -6.91 -11.24 -5.51
CA MET A 122 -5.67 -11.54 -4.80
C MET A 122 -5.94 -11.89 -3.35
N LYS A 123 -6.82 -11.14 -2.68
CA LYS A 123 -7.25 -11.42 -1.31
C LYS A 123 -7.85 -12.82 -1.19
N ARG A 124 -8.77 -13.22 -2.09
CA ARG A 124 -9.36 -14.56 -2.09
C ARG A 124 -8.31 -15.65 -2.26
N ALA A 125 -7.42 -15.52 -3.25
CA ALA A 125 -6.36 -16.49 -3.49
C ALA A 125 -5.41 -16.63 -2.28
N LEU A 126 -5.04 -15.52 -1.64
CA LEU A 126 -4.20 -15.54 -0.43
C LEU A 126 -4.91 -16.19 0.76
N MET A 127 -6.22 -15.98 0.93
CA MET A 127 -6.99 -16.68 1.97
C MET A 127 -7.09 -18.18 1.69
N GLU A 128 -7.27 -18.58 0.43
CA GLU A 128 -7.26 -20.00 0.03
C GLU A 128 -5.90 -20.65 0.28
N LEU A 129 -4.80 -19.94 0.02
CA LEU A 129 -3.45 -20.40 0.37
C LEU A 129 -3.32 -20.67 1.87
N LEU A 130 -3.80 -19.77 2.75
CA LEU A 130 -3.76 -19.98 4.20
C LEU A 130 -4.59 -21.19 4.68
N ASN A 131 -5.56 -21.63 3.88
CA ASN A 131 -6.35 -22.82 4.16
C ASN A 131 -5.66 -24.13 3.72
N CYS A 132 -4.55 -24.07 2.97
CA CYS A 132 -3.82 -25.25 2.51
C CYS A 132 -2.84 -25.79 3.57
N GLU A 133 -2.78 -27.11 3.77
CA GLU A 133 -1.95 -27.74 4.81
C GLU A 133 -0.45 -27.48 4.63
N GLN A 134 0.03 -27.41 3.39
CA GLN A 134 1.43 -27.06 3.11
C GLN A 134 1.78 -25.66 3.64
N VAL A 135 0.90 -24.68 3.46
CA VAL A 135 1.10 -23.33 3.99
C VAL A 135 0.95 -23.32 5.51
N ARG A 136 0.07 -24.15 6.08
CA ARG A 136 -0.11 -24.24 7.54
C ARG A 136 1.11 -24.84 8.23
N SER A 137 1.73 -25.84 7.60
CA SER A 137 2.92 -26.54 8.11
C SER A 137 4.22 -25.76 7.90
N ASP A 138 4.32 -24.88 6.90
CA ASP A 138 5.46 -23.97 6.72
C ASP A 138 5.20 -22.57 7.34
N SER A 139 5.81 -22.32 8.49
CA SER A 139 5.68 -21.02 9.18
C SER A 139 6.20 -19.81 8.40
N SER A 140 7.26 -19.99 7.60
CA SER A 140 7.86 -18.91 6.82
C SER A 140 6.96 -18.56 5.65
N PHE A 141 6.47 -19.59 4.95
CA PHE A 141 5.55 -19.38 3.83
C PHE A 141 4.23 -18.77 4.32
N ARG A 142 3.68 -19.26 5.44
CA ARG A 142 2.50 -18.66 6.08
C ARG A 142 2.69 -17.19 6.39
N MET A 143 3.83 -16.82 6.99
CA MET A 143 4.15 -15.43 7.31
C MET A 143 4.19 -14.58 6.04
N TRP A 144 4.81 -15.08 4.96
CA TRP A 144 4.83 -14.40 3.67
C TRP A 144 3.42 -14.16 3.11
N VAL A 145 2.55 -15.19 3.12
CA VAL A 145 1.16 -15.07 2.65
C VAL A 145 0.39 -14.05 3.51
N GLN A 146 0.57 -14.08 4.83
CA GLN A 146 -0.04 -13.13 5.75
C GLN A 146 0.43 -11.69 5.50
N CYS A 147 1.74 -11.46 5.31
CA CYS A 147 2.27 -10.15 4.95
C CYS A 147 1.64 -9.63 3.65
N ARG A 148 1.58 -10.46 2.61
CA ARG A 148 0.95 -10.11 1.33
C ARG A 148 -0.54 -9.81 1.49
N LEU A 149 -1.25 -10.59 2.29
CA LEU A 149 -2.66 -10.36 2.58
C LEU A 149 -2.87 -9.00 3.26
N MET A 150 -2.06 -8.67 4.26
CA MET A 150 -2.15 -7.39 4.94
C MET A 150 -1.89 -6.21 4.01
N ASP A 151 -0.94 -6.34 3.08
CA ASP A 151 -0.66 -5.31 2.09
C ASP A 151 -1.83 -5.14 1.11
N THR A 152 -2.37 -6.22 0.53
CA THR A 152 -3.56 -6.18 -0.32
C THR A 152 -4.76 -5.54 0.40
N GLU A 153 -4.97 -5.85 1.68
CA GLU A 153 -6.06 -5.25 2.45
C GLU A 153 -5.83 -3.76 2.77
N LYS A 154 -4.58 -3.31 2.97
CA LYS A 154 -4.29 -1.87 3.12
C LYS A 154 -4.65 -1.11 1.86
N GLU A 155 -4.40 -1.70 0.69
CA GLU A 155 -4.73 -1.09 -0.60
C GLU A 155 -6.24 -0.97 -0.79
N LEU A 156 -7.00 -2.04 -0.52
CA LEU A 156 -8.47 -2.04 -0.54
C LEU A 156 -9.07 -1.00 0.42
N ARG A 157 -8.50 -0.88 1.63
CA ARG A 157 -8.92 0.14 2.61
C ARG A 157 -8.64 1.56 2.10
N SER A 158 -7.48 1.78 1.48
CA SER A 158 -7.09 3.08 0.96
C SER A 158 -8.00 3.53 -0.18
N GLU A 159 -8.34 2.62 -1.08
CA GLU A 159 -9.28 2.90 -2.17
C GLU A 159 -10.70 3.20 -1.68
N ARG A 160 -11.21 2.44 -0.71
CA ARG A 160 -12.53 2.70 -0.12
C ARG A 160 -12.60 4.11 0.48
N ARG A 161 -11.53 4.55 1.15
CA ARG A 161 -11.44 5.91 1.72
C ARG A 161 -11.47 6.99 0.65
N ARG A 162 -10.80 6.79 -0.50
CA ARG A 162 -10.84 7.72 -1.63
C ARG A 162 -12.25 7.85 -2.21
N LYS A 163 -12.99 6.74 -2.32
CA LYS A 163 -14.38 6.71 -2.80
C LYS A 163 -15.39 7.33 -1.83
N SER A 164 -15.12 7.30 -0.52
CA SER A 164 -16.04 7.76 0.52
C SER A 164 -15.85 9.21 0.95
N ALA A 165 -14.81 9.91 0.49
CA ALA A 165 -14.61 11.31 0.83
C ALA A 165 -15.62 12.17 0.04
N PRO A 166 -16.50 12.93 0.71
CA PRO A 166 -17.34 13.90 0.02
C PRO A 166 -16.43 15.00 -0.54
N CYS A 167 -16.57 15.28 -1.85
CA CYS A 167 -15.95 16.42 -2.53
C CYS A 167 -16.45 17.75 -1.96
#